data_AF-A0A9Q3CRP3-F1
#
_entry.id   AF-A0A9Q3CRP3-F1
#
_cell.length_a   1.000
_cell.length_b   1.000
_cell.length_c   1.000
_cell.angle_alpha   90.00
_cell.angle_beta   90.00
_cell.angle_gamma   90.00
#
_symmetry.space_group_name_H-M   'P 1'
#
loop_
_entity.id
_entity.type
_entity.pdbx_description
1 polymer ?
#
loop_
_entity_poly.entity_id
_entity_poly.type
_entity_poly.pdbx_seq_one_letter_code
_entity_poly.pdbx_strand_id
1 'polypeptide(L)'
;MHSRYLSRPLKKIANHAFNIDGLFQMQDDDFKQAMRTSKDGFIYIYNKIKDHSYFQNHSTCKQLPIAHQLALTLEQLGSNGIAGSVGKFA
;
A
#
# COMPACT_ATOMS: atom_id res chain seq x y z
N MET A 1 39.29 -13.73 3.10
CA MET A 1 37.93 -13.61 3.66
C MET A 1 37.21 -12.48 2.92
N HIS A 2 36.48 -12.80 1.84
CA HIS A 2 35.87 -11.79 0.97
C HIS A 2 34.47 -11.40 1.49
N SER A 3 34.31 -10.14 1.91
CA SER A 3 33.06 -9.61 2.42
C SER A 3 32.03 -9.51 1.29
N ARG A 4 31.01 -10.37 1.32
CA ARG A 4 29.95 -10.54 0.32
C ARG A 4 28.62 -9.85 0.71
N TYR A 5 28.67 -8.82 1.57
CA TYR A 5 27.47 -8.24 2.18
C TYR A 5 27.28 -6.74 1.96
N LEU A 6 27.90 -6.16 0.92
CA LEU A 6 27.55 -4.81 0.48
C LEU A 6 27.09 -4.85 -0.98
N SER A 7 26.07 -5.67 -1.24
CA SER A 7 25.23 -5.48 -2.42
C SER A 7 24.57 -4.11 -2.28
N ARG A 8 24.88 -3.19 -3.21
CA ARG A 8 24.24 -1.88 -3.31
C ARG A 8 22.72 -2.04 -3.14
N PRO A 9 22.04 -1.25 -2.29
CA PRO A 9 20.59 -1.27 -2.26
C PRO A 9 20.12 -0.99 -3.70
N LEU A 10 19.36 -1.92 -4.27
CA LEU A 10 18.70 -1.73 -5.54
C LEU A 10 18.02 -0.36 -5.50
N LYS A 11 18.25 0.44 -6.55
CA LYS A 11 17.62 1.75 -6.76
C LYS A 11 16.23 1.72 -6.16
N LYS A 12 15.97 2.58 -5.17
CA LYS A 12 14.61 2.85 -4.67
C LYS A 12 13.73 2.99 -5.90
N ILE A 13 12.89 2.00 -6.14
CA ILE A 13 11.90 2.05 -7.20
C ILE A 13 11.18 3.36 -6.99
N ALA A 14 11.14 4.15 -8.06
CA ALA A 14 10.70 5.54 -8.06
C ALA A 14 9.42 5.68 -7.23
N ASN A 15 9.32 6.81 -6.53
CA ASN A 15 8.11 7.30 -5.88
C ASN A 15 6.94 7.28 -6.88
N HIS A 16 6.32 6.13 -7.10
CA HIS A 16 5.01 6.05 -7.70
C HIS A 16 4.09 6.57 -6.61
N ALA A 17 3.73 7.84 -6.71
CA ALA A 17 2.74 8.44 -5.84
C ALA A 17 1.46 7.64 -6.05
N PHE A 18 1.17 6.69 -5.15
CA PHE A 18 -0.06 5.93 -5.20
C PHE A 18 -1.21 6.93 -5.09
N ASN A 19 -2.01 7.03 -6.14
CA ASN A 19 -3.01 8.07 -6.28
C ASN A 19 -4.35 7.57 -5.73
N ILE A 20 -4.66 7.96 -4.50
CA ILE A 20 -5.93 7.59 -3.83
C ILE A 20 -7.12 8.16 -4.61
N ASP A 21 -7.02 9.37 -5.17
CA ASP A 21 -8.09 9.92 -5.98
C ASP A 21 -8.36 9.03 -7.20
N GLY A 22 -7.29 8.61 -7.89
CA GLY A 22 -7.39 7.67 -9.02
C GLY A 22 -7.99 6.32 -8.63
N LEU A 23 -7.68 5.82 -7.44
CA LEU A 23 -8.29 4.59 -6.90
C LEU A 23 -9.81 4.75 -6.74
N PHE A 24 -10.29 5.88 -6.23
CA PHE A 24 -11.73 6.12 -6.05
C PHE A 24 -12.48 6.43 -7.36
N GLN A 25 -11.77 6.86 -8.41
CA GLN A 25 -12.34 7.02 -9.76
C GLN A 25 -12.53 5.70 -10.51
N MET A 26 -11.99 4.57 -10.02
CA MET A 26 -12.19 3.25 -10.64
C MET A 26 -13.67 2.83 -10.62
N GLN A 27 -14.06 2.00 -11.59
CA GLN A 27 -15.35 1.32 -11.53
C GLN A 27 -15.43 0.43 -10.29
N ASP A 28 -16.63 0.23 -9.77
CA ASP A 28 -16.81 -0.48 -8.50
C ASP A 28 -16.32 -1.93 -8.56
N ASP A 29 -16.45 -2.59 -9.71
CA ASP A 29 -15.96 -3.96 -9.91
C ASP A 29 -14.43 -4.02 -9.93
N ASP A 30 -13.77 -3.07 -10.62
CA ASP A 30 -12.31 -2.96 -10.64
C ASP A 30 -11.77 -2.62 -9.24
N PHE A 31 -12.44 -1.72 -8.53
CA PHE A 31 -12.10 -1.38 -7.16
C PHE A 31 -12.21 -2.60 -6.23
N LYS A 32 -13.31 -3.36 -6.32
CA LYS A 32 -13.50 -4.59 -5.55
C LYS A 32 -12.47 -5.64 -5.90
N GLN A 33 -12.08 -5.75 -7.17
CA GLN A 33 -11.06 -6.71 -7.59
C GLN A 33 -9.68 -6.33 -7.02
N ALA A 34 -9.32 -5.05 -7.04
CA ALA A 34 -8.04 -4.56 -6.55
C ALA A 34 -7.96 -4.56 -5.01
N MET A 35 -8.96 -3.99 -4.34
CA MET A 35 -8.95 -3.75 -2.90
C MET A 35 -9.65 -4.86 -2.09
N ARG A 36 -10.31 -5.81 -2.76
CA ARG A 36 -11.11 -6.90 -2.15
C ARG A 36 -12.21 -6.42 -1.20
N THR A 37 -12.65 -5.17 -1.37
CA THR A 37 -13.69 -4.52 -0.58
C THR A 37 -14.44 -3.51 -1.43
N SER A 38 -15.61 -3.05 -1.00
CA SER A 38 -16.30 -1.93 -1.64
C SER A 38 -15.67 -0.60 -1.24
N LYS A 39 -15.93 0.47 -1.99
CA LYS A 39 -15.52 1.84 -1.62
C LYS A 39 -16.01 2.21 -0.22
N ASP A 40 -17.26 1.89 0.11
CA ASP A 40 -17.81 2.09 1.44
C ASP A 40 -17.10 1.27 2.51
N GLY A 41 -16.75 0.01 2.20
CA GLY A 41 -16.00 -0.85 3.10
C GLY A 41 -14.59 -0.31 3.36
N PHE A 42 -13.93 0.22 2.33
CA PHE A 42 -12.65 0.91 2.46
C PHE A 42 -12.77 2.13 3.38
N ILE A 43 -13.75 3.01 3.12
CA ILE A 43 -14.01 4.21 3.94
C ILE A 43 -14.34 3.84 5.38
N TYR A 44 -15.12 2.76 5.58
CA TYR A 44 -15.46 2.25 6.90
C TYR A 44 -14.21 1.83 7.67
N ILE A 45 -13.33 1.01 7.07
CA ILE A 45 -12.08 0.57 7.71
C ILE A 45 -11.18 1.78 7.96
N TYR A 46 -11.02 2.66 6.98
CA TYR A 46 -10.23 3.89 7.12
C TYR A 46 -10.69 4.73 8.31
N ASN A 47 -12.00 4.98 8.46
CA ASN A 47 -12.54 5.73 9.58
C ASN A 47 -12.36 5.04 10.94
N LYS A 48 -12.20 3.71 10.98
CA LYS A 48 -11.90 2.98 12.21
C LYS A 48 -10.44 3.10 12.64
N ILE A 49 -9.51 3.22 11.70
CA ILE A 49 -8.07 3.17 11.99
C ILE A 49 -7.38 4.55 11.94
N LYS A 50 -7.95 5.52 11.22
CA LYS A 50 -7.29 6.80 10.94
C LYS A 50 -6.87 7.56 12.19
N ASP A 51 -7.64 7.50 13.27
CA ASP A 51 -7.40 8.25 14.51
C ASP A 51 -6.75 7.42 15.61
N HIS A 52 -6.43 6.15 15.32
CA HIS A 52 -5.87 5.26 16.33
C HIS A 52 -4.37 5.46 16.46
N SER A 53 -3.90 5.66 17.70
CA SER A 53 -2.51 5.91 18.08
C SER A 53 -1.46 4.96 17.48
N TYR A 54 -1.81 3.68 17.21
CA TYR A 54 -0.87 2.73 16.59
C TYR A 54 -0.59 3.04 15.12
N PHE A 55 -1.53 3.67 14.41
CA PHE A 55 -1.39 4.04 12.99
C PHE A 55 -0.98 5.50 12.81
N GLN A 56 -0.84 6.25 13.91
CA GLN A 56 -0.35 7.62 13.90
C GLN A 56 1.17 7.63 13.87
N ASN A 57 1.74 8.40 12.94
CA ASN A 57 3.19 8.54 12.85
C ASN A 57 3.70 9.54 13.89
N HIS A 58 4.17 9.04 15.03
CA HIS A 58 4.83 9.83 16.06
C HIS A 58 6.34 9.98 15.86
N SER A 59 6.90 9.47 14.75
CA SER A 59 8.33 9.46 14.47
C SER A 59 8.76 10.57 13.51
N THR A 60 10.06 10.89 13.53
CA THR A 60 10.69 11.84 12.59
C THR A 60 10.81 11.29 11.16
N CYS A 61 10.70 9.97 11.00
CA CYS A 61 10.67 9.33 9.69
C CYS A 61 9.31 9.55 9.00
N LYS A 62 9.33 10.00 7.75
CA LYS A 62 8.10 10.16 6.94
C LYS A 62 7.51 8.79 6.61
N GLN A 63 6.37 8.46 7.22
CA GLN A 63 5.52 7.34 6.82
C GLN A 63 4.51 7.78 5.74
N LEU A 64 4.01 6.82 4.96
CA LEU A 64 2.90 7.07 4.03
C LEU A 64 1.62 7.43 4.80
N PRO A 65 0.72 8.24 4.22
CA PRO A 65 -0.58 8.48 4.83
C PRO A 65 -1.35 7.17 5.06
N ILE A 66 -2.17 7.13 6.10
CA ILE A 66 -2.89 5.92 6.53
C ILE A 66 -3.76 5.34 5.39
N ALA A 67 -4.34 6.19 4.54
CA ALA A 67 -5.13 5.75 3.39
C ALA A 67 -4.28 4.93 2.38
N HIS A 68 -3.04 5.36 2.12
CA HIS A 68 -2.09 4.65 1.26
C HIS A 68 -1.65 3.33 1.87
N GLN A 69 -1.34 3.34 3.17
CA GLN A 69 -0.96 2.13 3.90
C GLN A 69 -2.08 1.09 3.86
N LEU A 70 -3.33 1.54 4.06
CA LEU A 70 -4.50 0.68 3.98
C LEU A 70 -4.65 0.09 2.58
N ALA A 71 -4.58 0.90 1.53
CA ALA A 71 -4.72 0.43 0.15
C ALA A 71 -3.66 -0.61 -0.23
N LEU A 72 -2.39 -0.37 0.12
CA LEU A 72 -1.30 -1.34 -0.09
C LEU A 72 -1.53 -2.63 0.71
N THR A 73 -2.02 -2.52 1.94
CA THR A 73 -2.29 -3.68 2.79
C THR A 73 -3.39 -4.55 2.18
N LEU A 74 -4.46 -3.94 1.68
CA LEU A 74 -5.59 -4.64 1.07
C LEU A 74 -5.22 -5.29 -0.26
N GLU A 75 -4.45 -4.60 -1.09
CA GLU A 75 -3.87 -5.15 -2.32
C GLU A 75 -3.01 -6.38 -2.02
N GLN A 76 -2.15 -6.28 -0.99
CA GLN A 76 -1.29 -7.37 -0.56
C GLN A 76 -2.09 -8.54 0.03
N LEU A 77 -3.14 -8.26 0.81
CA LEU A 77 -4.01 -9.28 1.40
C LEU A 77 -4.83 -10.01 0.32
N GLY A 78 -5.20 -9.31 -0.74
CA GLY A 78 -5.88 -9.88 -1.90
C GLY A 78 -4.99 -10.70 -2.84
N SER A 79 -3.68 -10.73 -2.58
CA SER A 79 -2.69 -11.50 -3.32
C SER A 79 -2.39 -12.81 -2.59
N ASN A 80 -2.87 -13.94 -3.11
CA ASN A 80 -2.75 -15.29 -2.52
C ASN A 80 -1.30 -15.83 -2.51
N GLY A 81 -0.39 -15.19 -1.78
CA GLY A 81 0.96 -15.72 -1.54
C GLY A 81 1.93 -15.65 -2.72
N ILE A 82 1.55 -15.09 -3.87
CA ILE A 82 2.52 -14.70 -4.91
C ILE A 82 3.10 -13.32 -4.56
N ALA A 83 3.68 -13.20 -3.37
CA ALA A 83 4.49 -12.05 -2.97
C ALA A 83 5.95 -12.32 -3.39
N GLY A 84 6.13 -12.61 -4.67
CA GLY A 84 7.42 -12.95 -5.27
C GLY A 84 7.68 -12.10 -6.50
N SER A 85 7.90 -10.81 -6.28
CA SER A 85 8.38 -9.84 -7.28
C SER A 85 7.49 -9.60 -8.52
N VAL A 86 7.68 -8.42 -9.08
CA VAL A 86 7.23 -7.92 -10.40
C VAL A 86 5.89 -7.18 -10.40
N GLY A 87 6.04 -5.89 -10.72
CA GLY A 87 5.01 -4.87 -10.78
C GLY A 87 3.83 -5.27 -11.66
N LYS A 88 2.65 -5.26 -11.04
CA LYS A 88 1.38 -5.34 -11.73
C LYS A 88 0.63 -4.02 -11.70
N PHE A 89 1.37 -2.91 -11.73
CA PHE A 89 0.86 -1.63 -12.18
C PHE A 89 2.02 -0.95 -12.92
N ALA A 90 2.16 -1.34 -14.18
CA ALA A 90 2.95 -0.63 -15.18
C ALA A 90 2.09 0.48 -15.80
#